data_AF-A0A9J6F734-F1
#
_entry.id   AF-A0A9J6F734-F1
#
_cell.length_a   1.000
_cell.length_b   1.000
_cell.length_c   1.000
_cell.angle_alpha   90.00
_cell.angle_beta   90.00
_cell.angle_gamma   90.00
#
_symmetry.space_group_name_H-M   'P 1'
#
loop_
_entity.id
_entity.type
_entity.pdbx_description
1 polymer ?
#
loop_
_entity_poly.entity_id
_entity_poly.type
_entity_poly.pdbx_seq_one_letter_code
_entity_poly.pdbx_strand_id
1 'polypeptide(L)'
;MQNFTVKALTLTCTHLPEIHTAANIKTCLTKITENWSLDLSNVPVYVVTDSGRNIRASAYQIDWTPLQCLEHTFQLAVRDTKEETLAVSLMCKKARVIAGHYKHSAQATRRLKDCQKGMELPAVSLIQDVDTRWNSEHAMLSYLVELIDAVSLEMAASETSVSCLSPSEWNVAASLVQVLQPIVDATADFSSQRYGAISTVVSFLCGTEQILRSHCDIENEAGLFSKNLLWSLKSRFPLFMEQKEPMLAMLRDPRFKSIFCIDSFDQTRAVELLVAEVSVRCACVDSPSEQFKRQELSEPPTSPKKSLQTVCETVELLASQKIPRNNPRPNSQEIQKYLNEPLIPRSTTL
;
A
#
# COMPACT_ATOMS: atom_id res chain seq x y z
N MET A 1 4.35 -3.19 29.11
CA MET A 1 3.98 -4.29 28.19
C MET A 1 5.04 -5.37 28.32
N GLN A 2 4.66 -6.57 28.73
CA GLN A 2 5.49 -7.77 28.54
C GLN A 2 5.82 -7.90 27.05
N ASN A 3 7.03 -8.38 26.71
CA ASN A 3 7.58 -8.47 25.36
C ASN A 3 6.68 -9.27 24.39
N PHE A 4 5.67 -8.62 23.81
CA PHE A 4 4.84 -9.23 22.78
C PHE A 4 5.67 -9.31 21.49
N THR A 5 5.95 -10.54 21.05
CA THR A 5 6.63 -10.79 19.79
C THR A 5 5.62 -11.36 18.81
N VAL A 6 5.35 -10.64 17.73
CA VAL A 6 4.46 -11.14 16.67
C VAL A 6 5.07 -12.40 16.06
N LYS A 7 4.24 -13.40 15.75
CA LYS A 7 4.66 -14.63 15.06
C LYS A 7 3.90 -14.75 13.74
N ALA A 8 4.61 -15.11 12.67
CA ALA A 8 4.03 -15.44 11.38
C ALA A 8 4.30 -16.92 11.10
N LEU A 9 3.23 -17.68 10.89
CA LEU A 9 3.28 -19.12 10.67
C LEU A 9 2.37 -19.46 9.49
N THR A 10 2.89 -20.21 8.53
CA THR A 10 2.06 -20.79 7.48
C THR A 10 1.36 -22.02 8.04
N LEU A 11 0.05 -21.91 8.30
CA LEU A 11 -0.74 -23.02 8.80
C LEU A 11 -0.98 -24.07 7.72
N THR A 12 -1.27 -23.65 6.49
CA THR A 12 -1.52 -24.59 5.40
C THR A 12 -1.40 -23.94 4.01
N CYS A 13 -1.27 -24.78 2.99
CA CYS A 13 -1.52 -24.47 1.59
C CYS A 13 -2.32 -25.65 1.01
N THR A 14 -3.60 -25.44 0.71
CA THR A 14 -4.48 -26.52 0.23
C THR A 14 -5.13 -26.16 -1.08
N HIS A 15 -5.27 -27.17 -1.94
CA HIS A 15 -6.10 -27.08 -3.13
C HIS A 15 -7.57 -27.27 -2.74
N LEU A 16 -8.43 -26.32 -3.11
CA LEU A 16 -9.89 -26.42 -2.95
C LEU A 16 -10.51 -26.76 -4.31
N PRO A 17 -10.72 -28.05 -4.64
CA PRO A 17 -11.20 -28.48 -5.96
C PRO A 17 -12.69 -28.19 -6.18
N GLU A 18 -13.43 -27.96 -5.09
CA GLU A 18 -14.87 -27.67 -5.12
C GLU A 18 -15.13 -26.26 -5.65
N ILE A 19 -16.39 -25.97 -5.99
CA ILE A 19 -16.80 -24.60 -6.29
C ILE A 19 -16.56 -23.74 -5.05
N HIS A 20 -15.93 -22.57 -5.22
CA HIS A 20 -15.55 -21.66 -4.13
C HIS A 20 -16.73 -20.90 -3.54
N THR A 21 -17.79 -21.61 -3.14
CA THR A 21 -18.94 -21.06 -2.42
C THR A 21 -18.54 -20.68 -0.99
N ALA A 22 -19.30 -19.78 -0.35
CA ALA A 22 -19.04 -19.39 1.04
C ALA A 22 -19.05 -20.60 2.00
N ALA A 23 -19.93 -21.58 1.79
CA ALA A 23 -20.04 -22.77 2.63
C ALA A 23 -18.81 -23.69 2.52
N ASN A 24 -18.30 -23.89 1.30
CA ASN A 24 -17.11 -24.73 1.07
C ASN A 24 -15.86 -24.07 1.63
N ILE A 25 -15.72 -22.76 1.42
CA ILE A 25 -14.60 -21.99 2.00
C ILE A 25 -14.67 -22.02 3.54
N LYS A 26 -15.85 -21.80 4.14
CA LYS A 26 -16.04 -21.94 5.59
C LYS A 26 -15.59 -23.32 6.09
N THR A 27 -16.05 -24.38 5.43
CA THR A 27 -15.69 -25.76 5.79
C THR A 27 -14.16 -25.96 5.73
N CYS A 28 -13.49 -25.38 4.73
CA CYS A 28 -12.04 -25.42 4.64
C CYS A 28 -11.37 -24.67 5.80
N LEU A 29 -11.79 -23.43 6.09
CA LEU A 29 -11.25 -22.63 7.19
C LEU A 29 -11.42 -23.32 8.55
N THR A 30 -12.60 -23.88 8.82
CA THR A 30 -12.88 -24.62 10.07
C THR A 30 -11.99 -25.87 10.20
N LYS A 31 -11.83 -26.65 9.12
CA LYS A 31 -10.91 -27.81 9.12
C LYS A 31 -9.47 -27.40 9.41
N ILE A 32 -9.02 -26.26 8.89
CA ILE A 32 -7.66 -25.75 9.17
C ILE A 32 -7.51 -25.48 10.66
N THR A 33 -8.47 -24.81 11.30
CA THR A 33 -8.41 -24.52 12.73
C THR A 33 -8.48 -25.77 13.60
N GLU A 34 -9.30 -26.75 13.22
CA GLU A 34 -9.41 -28.05 13.90
C GLU A 34 -8.11 -28.86 13.80
N ASN A 35 -7.52 -28.94 12.59
CA ASN A 35 -6.28 -29.66 12.35
C ASN A 35 -5.11 -29.12 13.18
N TRP A 36 -5.08 -27.80 13.41
CA TRP A 36 -4.09 -27.14 14.25
C TRP A 36 -4.50 -27.06 15.73
N SER A 37 -5.68 -27.58 16.09
CA SER A 37 -6.24 -27.52 17.45
C SER A 37 -6.23 -26.10 18.02
N LEU A 38 -6.59 -25.11 17.20
CA LEU A 38 -6.63 -23.70 17.60
C LEU A 38 -7.90 -23.41 18.39
N ASP A 39 -7.74 -23.07 19.67
CA ASP A 39 -8.84 -22.50 20.46
C ASP A 39 -8.99 -21.00 20.15
N LEU A 40 -10.04 -20.68 19.39
CA LEU A 40 -10.37 -19.32 18.95
C LEU A 40 -11.61 -18.76 19.68
N SER A 41 -12.15 -19.47 20.67
CA SER A 41 -13.44 -19.14 21.30
C SER A 41 -13.49 -17.75 21.94
N ASN A 42 -12.37 -17.24 22.43
CA ASN A 42 -12.25 -15.93 23.08
C ASN A 42 -11.20 -15.02 22.41
N VAL A 43 -10.81 -15.34 21.18
CA VAL A 43 -9.78 -14.59 20.44
C VAL A 43 -10.42 -13.92 19.23
N PRO A 44 -10.40 -12.59 19.12
CA PRO A 44 -10.87 -11.93 17.91
C PRO A 44 -9.99 -12.33 16.73
N VAL A 45 -10.60 -12.88 15.68
CA VAL A 45 -9.91 -13.33 14.47
C VAL A 45 -10.13 -12.32 13.36
N TYR A 46 -9.03 -11.79 12.81
CA TYR A 46 -9.03 -10.89 11.67
C TYR A 46 -8.45 -11.61 10.45
N VAL A 47 -9.10 -11.47 9.31
CA VAL A 47 -8.73 -12.20 8.08
C VAL A 47 -8.56 -11.20 6.97
N VAL A 48 -7.32 -11.02 6.50
CA VAL A 48 -7.03 -10.16 5.36
C VAL A 48 -7.27 -10.96 4.07
N THR A 49 -8.13 -10.45 3.18
CA THR A 49 -8.53 -11.15 1.94
C THR A 49 -8.49 -10.20 0.75
N ASP A 50 -8.61 -10.74 -0.46
CA ASP A 50 -8.83 -10.00 -1.71
C ASP A 50 -10.25 -9.39 -1.83
N SER A 51 -11.04 -9.42 -0.75
CA SER A 51 -12.44 -8.98 -0.71
C SER A 51 -13.41 -9.78 -1.59
N GLY A 52 -13.04 -10.99 -2.05
CA GLY A 52 -13.94 -11.87 -2.77
C GLY A 52 -15.25 -12.13 -2.00
N ARG A 53 -16.39 -12.09 -2.72
CA ARG A 53 -17.73 -12.18 -2.09
C ARG A 53 -17.88 -13.42 -1.20
N ASN A 54 -17.43 -14.58 -1.69
CA ASN A 54 -17.60 -15.85 -0.98
C ASN A 54 -16.65 -16.00 0.21
N ILE A 55 -15.39 -15.55 0.12
CA ILE A 55 -14.45 -15.60 1.26
C ILE A 55 -14.91 -14.65 2.37
N ARG A 56 -15.38 -13.44 2.04
CA ARG A 56 -15.96 -12.51 3.03
C ARG A 56 -17.19 -13.10 3.71
N ALA A 57 -18.12 -13.65 2.93
CA ALA A 57 -19.30 -14.30 3.48
C ALA A 57 -18.94 -15.48 4.39
N SER A 58 -17.93 -16.28 4.01
CA SER A 58 -17.46 -17.40 4.84
C SER A 58 -16.87 -16.95 6.18
N ALA A 59 -16.09 -15.86 6.20
CA ALA A 59 -15.50 -15.31 7.42
C ALA A 59 -16.58 -14.85 8.40
N TYR A 60 -17.61 -14.13 7.92
CA TYR A 60 -18.73 -13.73 8.77
C TYR A 60 -19.51 -14.93 9.33
N GLN A 61 -19.62 -16.04 8.59
CA GLN A 61 -20.33 -17.25 9.05
C GLN A 61 -19.60 -18.03 10.17
N ILE A 62 -18.37 -17.65 10.50
CA ILE A 62 -17.56 -18.21 11.59
C ILE A 62 -17.08 -17.13 12.57
N ASP A 63 -17.77 -15.99 12.61
CA ASP A 63 -17.50 -14.86 13.51
C ASP A 63 -16.09 -14.27 13.38
N TRP A 64 -15.52 -14.34 12.18
CA TRP A 64 -14.24 -13.70 11.85
C TRP A 64 -14.49 -12.34 11.21
N THR A 65 -13.57 -11.39 11.44
CA THR A 65 -13.62 -10.05 10.88
C THR A 65 -12.82 -9.99 9.57
N PRO A 66 -13.46 -9.94 8.39
CA PRO A 66 -12.73 -9.79 7.14
C PRO A 66 -12.23 -8.35 6.97
N LEU A 67 -10.93 -8.23 6.71
CA LEU A 67 -10.25 -6.99 6.36
C LEU A 67 -9.85 -7.04 4.88
N GLN A 68 -9.89 -5.88 4.23
CA GLN A 68 -9.48 -5.77 2.85
C GLN A 68 -7.96 -5.67 2.74
N CYS A 69 -7.38 -6.41 1.78
CA CYS A 69 -5.97 -6.28 1.44
C CYS A 69 -5.69 -4.98 0.68
N LEU A 70 -4.81 -4.13 1.24
CA LEU A 70 -4.40 -2.87 0.62
C LEU A 70 -3.72 -3.09 -0.74
N GLU A 71 -2.79 -4.05 -0.83
CA GLU A 71 -2.11 -4.39 -2.09
C GLU A 71 -3.09 -4.85 -3.16
N HIS A 72 -4.11 -5.64 -2.78
CA HIS A 72 -5.15 -6.05 -3.70
C HIS A 72 -5.99 -4.85 -4.16
N THR A 73 -6.33 -3.92 -3.25
CA THR A 73 -7.02 -2.67 -3.63
C THR A 73 -6.21 -1.86 -4.64
N PHE A 74 -4.90 -1.72 -4.45
CA PHE A 74 -4.02 -1.08 -5.43
C PHE A 74 -4.04 -1.80 -6.78
N GLN A 75 -3.98 -3.13 -6.78
CA GLN A 75 -4.09 -3.93 -7.99
C GLN A 75 -5.41 -3.72 -8.74
N LEU A 76 -6.54 -3.67 -8.01
CA LEU A 76 -7.84 -3.39 -8.62
C LEU A 76 -7.88 -1.98 -9.20
N ALA A 77 -7.41 -0.98 -8.46
CA ALA A 77 -7.45 0.41 -8.91
C ALA A 77 -6.62 0.62 -10.18
N VAL A 78 -5.38 0.13 -10.21
CA VAL A 78 -4.50 0.24 -11.38
C VAL A 78 -5.07 -0.48 -12.59
N ARG A 79 -5.65 -1.68 -12.40
CA ARG A 79 -6.28 -2.43 -13.49
C ARG A 79 -7.44 -1.65 -14.09
N ASP A 80 -8.38 -1.18 -13.26
CA ASP A 80 -9.57 -0.47 -13.73
C ASP A 80 -9.16 0.83 -14.47
N THR A 81 -8.17 1.56 -13.93
CA THR A 81 -7.63 2.75 -14.60
C THR A 81 -6.99 2.45 -15.95
N LYS A 82 -6.32 1.31 -16.09
CA LYS A 82 -5.72 0.86 -17.35
C LYS A 82 -6.77 0.48 -18.38
N GLU A 83 -7.90 -0.08 -17.95
CA GLU A 83 -9.05 -0.33 -18.82
C GLU A 83 -9.67 0.98 -19.32
N GLU A 84 -9.68 2.03 -18.49
CA GLU A 84 -10.21 3.35 -18.82
C GLU A 84 -9.24 4.23 -19.63
N THR A 85 -7.93 3.92 -19.63
CA THR A 85 -6.88 4.74 -20.26
C THR A 85 -6.24 4.00 -21.44
N LEU A 86 -6.95 3.94 -22.56
CA LEU A 86 -6.59 3.11 -23.72
C LEU A 86 -5.15 3.36 -24.24
N ALA A 87 -4.73 4.62 -24.34
CA ALA A 87 -3.39 4.97 -24.83
C ALA A 87 -2.28 4.38 -23.95
N VAL A 88 -2.42 4.46 -22.63
CA VAL A 88 -1.50 3.83 -21.67
C VAL A 88 -1.52 2.31 -21.82
N SER A 89 -2.70 1.71 -21.94
CA SER A 89 -2.85 0.26 -22.13
C SER A 89 -2.15 -0.24 -23.41
N LEU A 90 -2.28 0.50 -24.52
CA LEU A 90 -1.62 0.18 -25.79
C LEU A 90 -0.10 0.36 -25.72
N MET A 91 0.38 1.44 -25.09
CA MET A 91 1.80 1.67 -24.85
C MET A 91 2.40 0.53 -24.01
N CYS A 92 1.74 0.13 -22.91
CA CYS A 92 2.20 -0.97 -22.07
C CYS A 92 2.27 -2.30 -22.83
N LYS A 93 1.30 -2.58 -23.71
CA LYS A 93 1.34 -3.76 -24.59
C LYS A 93 2.54 -3.75 -25.53
N LYS A 94 2.87 -2.60 -26.13
CA LYS A 94 4.08 -2.45 -26.96
C LYS A 94 5.35 -2.67 -26.14
N ALA A 95 5.44 -2.04 -24.96
CA ALA A 95 6.56 -2.22 -24.04
C ALA A 95 6.77 -3.70 -23.66
N ARG A 96 5.68 -4.43 -23.40
CA ARG A 96 5.70 -5.88 -23.14
C ARG A 96 6.22 -6.70 -24.33
N VAL A 97 5.89 -6.32 -25.56
CA VAL A 97 6.42 -6.98 -26.76
C VAL A 97 7.92 -6.73 -26.89
N ILE A 98 8.39 -5.50 -26.64
CA ILE A 98 9.82 -5.15 -26.65
C ILE A 98 10.56 -5.97 -25.58
N ALA A 99 10.10 -5.96 -24.34
CA ALA A 99 10.71 -6.75 -23.27
C ALA A 99 10.71 -8.26 -23.59
N GLY A 100 9.62 -8.77 -24.16
CA GLY A 100 9.52 -10.16 -24.63
C GLY A 100 10.54 -10.50 -25.71
N HIS A 101 10.80 -9.60 -26.66
CA HIS A 101 11.81 -9.78 -27.70
C HIS A 101 13.19 -10.06 -27.10
N TYR A 102 13.63 -9.22 -26.16
CA TYR A 102 14.93 -9.36 -25.50
C TYR A 102 14.99 -10.53 -24.52
N LYS A 103 13.87 -10.91 -23.91
CA LYS A 103 13.79 -12.08 -23.02
C LYS A 103 13.92 -13.40 -23.80
N HIS A 104 13.39 -13.46 -25.01
CA HIS A 104 13.33 -14.70 -25.80
C HIS A 104 14.41 -14.84 -26.88
N SER A 105 15.12 -13.76 -27.22
CA SER A 105 16.20 -13.79 -28.23
C SER A 105 17.56 -13.53 -27.61
N ALA A 106 18.35 -14.59 -27.41
CA ALA A 106 19.72 -14.47 -26.90
C ALA A 106 20.60 -13.56 -27.77
N GLN A 107 20.35 -13.52 -29.09
CA GLN A 107 21.06 -12.64 -30.01
C GLN A 107 20.70 -11.18 -29.75
N ALA A 108 19.42 -10.85 -29.59
CA ALA A 108 18.97 -9.49 -29.26
C ALA A 108 19.47 -9.05 -27.88
N THR A 109 19.42 -9.94 -26.88
CA THR A 109 19.99 -9.66 -25.54
C THR A 109 21.48 -9.32 -25.64
N ARG A 110 22.25 -10.06 -26.46
CA ARG A 110 23.68 -9.81 -26.62
C ARG A 110 23.93 -8.45 -27.26
N ARG A 111 23.22 -8.12 -28.35
CA ARG A 111 23.35 -6.81 -29.01
C ARG A 111 22.97 -5.66 -28.08
N LEU A 112 21.90 -5.80 -27.31
CA LEU A 112 21.51 -4.80 -26.30
C LEU A 112 22.61 -4.60 -25.25
N LYS A 113 23.23 -5.68 -24.77
CA LYS A 113 24.37 -5.60 -23.83
C LYS A 113 25.60 -4.94 -24.46
N ASP A 114 25.84 -5.16 -25.75
CA ASP A 114 26.92 -4.50 -26.47
C ASP A 114 26.64 -2.98 -26.60
N CYS A 115 25.39 -2.58 -26.86
CA CYS A 115 24.96 -1.17 -26.83
C CYS A 115 25.12 -0.55 -25.43
N GLN A 116 24.65 -1.24 -24.38
CA GLN A 116 24.81 -0.79 -22.99
C GLN A 116 26.29 -0.56 -22.65
N LYS A 117 27.16 -1.51 -23.02
CA LYS A 117 28.61 -1.39 -22.80
C LYS A 117 29.21 -0.21 -23.56
N GLY A 118 28.80 0.02 -24.81
CA GLY A 118 29.25 1.16 -25.60
C GLY A 118 28.81 2.52 -25.03
N MET A 119 27.73 2.55 -24.25
CA MET A 119 27.18 3.73 -23.59
C MET A 119 27.58 3.84 -22.11
N GLU A 120 28.45 2.96 -21.61
CA GLU A 120 28.85 2.88 -20.20
C GLU A 120 27.66 2.69 -19.23
N LEU A 121 26.57 2.10 -19.71
CA LEU A 121 25.39 1.75 -18.92
C LEU A 121 25.57 0.40 -18.22
N PRO A 122 24.94 0.18 -17.05
CA PRO A 122 24.93 -1.12 -16.40
C PRO A 122 24.37 -2.21 -17.32
N ALA A 123 25.05 -3.36 -17.35
CA ALA A 123 24.66 -4.49 -18.20
C ALA A 123 23.45 -5.25 -17.63
N VAL A 124 22.28 -4.62 -17.66
CA VAL A 124 21.03 -5.14 -17.09
C VAL A 124 20.22 -5.88 -18.15
N SER A 125 19.60 -6.98 -17.74
CA SER A 125 18.69 -7.73 -18.61
C SER A 125 17.27 -7.20 -18.43
N LEU A 126 16.57 -6.96 -19.53
CA LEU A 126 15.16 -6.56 -19.48
C LEU A 126 14.30 -7.69 -18.92
N ILE A 127 13.37 -7.33 -18.05
CA ILE A 127 12.36 -8.24 -17.52
C ILE A 127 11.05 -8.01 -18.27
N GLN A 128 10.34 -9.08 -18.55
CA GLN A 128 8.97 -9.01 -19.06
C GLN A 128 8.00 -9.11 -17.88
N ASP A 129 6.96 -8.29 -17.88
CA ASP A 129 5.96 -8.26 -16.83
C ASP A 129 5.16 -9.58 -16.72
N VAL A 130 4.38 -9.71 -15.66
CA VAL A 130 3.35 -10.72 -15.49
C VAL A 130 2.02 -10.01 -15.71
N ASP A 131 1.26 -10.42 -16.73
CA ASP A 131 0.06 -9.70 -17.22
C ASP A 131 -0.91 -9.28 -16.12
N THR A 132 -1.01 -10.08 -15.05
CA THR A 132 -1.97 -9.88 -13.96
C THR A 132 -1.45 -9.01 -12.81
N ARG A 133 -0.22 -8.48 -12.86
CA ARG A 133 0.39 -7.80 -11.70
C ARG A 133 1.00 -6.44 -12.05
N TRP A 134 0.41 -5.37 -11.49
CA TRP A 134 0.85 -4.00 -11.70
C TRP A 134 2.33 -3.76 -11.33
N ASN A 135 2.82 -4.44 -10.28
CA ASN A 135 4.20 -4.28 -9.79
C ASN A 135 5.23 -4.77 -10.81
N SER A 136 4.93 -5.87 -11.51
CA SER A 136 5.81 -6.41 -12.55
C SER A 136 5.80 -5.55 -13.82
N GLU A 137 4.67 -4.91 -14.13
CA GLU A 137 4.57 -3.96 -15.23
C GLU A 137 5.35 -2.67 -14.95
N HIS A 138 5.20 -2.12 -13.74
CA HIS A 138 6.03 -0.99 -13.29
C HIS A 138 7.53 -1.31 -13.36
N ALA A 139 7.94 -2.48 -12.87
CA ALA A 139 9.34 -2.88 -12.90
C ALA A 139 9.86 -3.02 -14.34
N MET A 140 9.09 -3.64 -15.24
CA MET A 140 9.43 -3.74 -16.66
C MET A 140 9.58 -2.35 -17.29
N LEU A 141 8.61 -1.45 -17.08
CA LEU A 141 8.64 -0.10 -17.62
C LEU A 141 9.82 0.71 -17.07
N SER A 142 10.13 0.57 -15.78
CA SER A 142 11.28 1.24 -15.15
C SER A 142 12.59 0.86 -15.84
N TYR A 143 12.85 -0.44 -16.04
CA TYR A 143 14.05 -0.89 -16.75
C TYR A 143 14.08 -0.45 -18.21
N LEU A 144 12.93 -0.44 -18.90
CA LEU A 144 12.87 0.04 -20.29
C LEU A 144 13.18 1.53 -20.39
N VAL A 145 12.63 2.34 -19.49
CA VAL A 145 12.86 3.79 -19.42
C VAL A 145 14.32 4.10 -19.09
N GLU A 146 14.93 3.37 -18.16
CA GLU A 146 16.37 3.51 -17.85
C GLU A 146 17.28 3.17 -19.05
N LEU A 147 16.81 2.33 -19.97
CA LEU A 147 17.58 1.84 -21.11
C LEU A 147 17.09 2.42 -22.45
N ILE A 148 16.37 3.54 -22.43
CA ILE A 148 15.76 4.14 -23.63
C ILE A 148 16.74 4.30 -24.79
N ASP A 149 17.95 4.82 -24.52
CA ASP A 149 18.97 5.08 -25.55
C ASP A 149 19.53 3.77 -26.13
N ALA A 150 19.86 2.81 -25.25
CA ALA A 150 20.41 1.53 -25.66
C ALA A 150 19.39 0.70 -26.45
N VAL A 151 18.14 0.67 -26.00
CA VAL A 151 17.04 -0.04 -26.69
C VAL A 151 16.75 0.62 -28.03
N SER A 152 16.67 1.95 -28.08
CA SER A 152 16.39 2.67 -29.33
C SER A 152 17.51 2.49 -30.36
N LEU A 153 18.77 2.54 -29.92
CA LEU A 153 19.92 2.30 -30.80
C LEU A 153 19.95 0.87 -31.33
N GLU A 154 19.78 -0.13 -30.45
CA GLU A 154 19.79 -1.53 -30.86
C GLU A 154 18.70 -1.81 -31.89
N MET A 155 17.46 -1.37 -31.62
CA MET A 155 16.32 -1.63 -32.51
C MET A 155 16.47 -0.92 -33.86
N ALA A 156 17.07 0.28 -33.88
CA ALA A 156 17.38 0.98 -35.12
C ALA A 156 18.46 0.26 -35.94
N ALA A 157 19.45 -0.35 -35.27
CA ALA A 157 20.55 -1.05 -35.93
C ALA A 157 20.21 -2.49 -36.35
N SER A 158 19.28 -3.16 -35.64
CA SER A 158 18.99 -4.59 -35.81
C SER A 158 17.90 -4.88 -36.86
N GLU A 159 17.22 -3.86 -37.38
CA GLU A 159 16.09 -3.98 -38.32
C GLU A 159 15.05 -5.03 -37.85
N THR A 160 14.83 -5.09 -36.54
CA THR A 160 13.87 -6.02 -35.93
C THR A 160 12.45 -5.75 -36.42
N SER A 161 11.62 -6.80 -36.52
CA SER A 161 10.19 -6.67 -36.84
C SER A 161 9.35 -6.09 -35.69
N VAL A 162 9.95 -5.95 -34.50
CA VAL A 162 9.29 -5.36 -33.33
C VAL A 162 9.34 -3.84 -33.44
N SER A 163 8.19 -3.20 -33.37
CA SER A 163 8.13 -1.73 -33.36
C SER A 163 8.62 -1.17 -32.04
N CYS A 164 9.50 -0.17 -32.11
CA CYS A 164 9.89 0.62 -30.95
C CYS A 164 8.75 1.55 -30.52
N LEU A 165 8.79 2.01 -29.27
CA LEU A 165 7.91 3.08 -28.81
C LEU A 165 8.26 4.39 -29.53
N SER A 166 7.25 5.20 -29.84
CA SER A 166 7.45 6.56 -30.34
C SER A 166 8.05 7.47 -29.24
N PRO A 167 8.61 8.64 -29.60
CA PRO A 167 9.06 9.61 -28.59
C PRO A 167 7.96 10.02 -27.60
N SER A 168 6.71 10.16 -28.06
CA SER A 168 5.58 10.45 -27.18
C SER A 168 5.26 9.29 -26.26
N GLU A 169 5.32 8.05 -26.75
CA GLU A 169 5.08 6.85 -25.93
C GLU A 169 6.16 6.65 -24.87
N TRP A 170 7.43 6.96 -25.18
CA TRP A 170 8.50 6.97 -24.19
C TRP A 170 8.27 8.00 -23.09
N ASN A 171 7.80 9.21 -23.44
CA ASN A 171 7.43 10.23 -22.45
C ASN A 171 6.29 9.74 -21.55
N VAL A 172 5.26 9.10 -22.13
CA VAL A 172 4.16 8.51 -21.36
C VAL A 172 4.66 7.40 -20.43
N ALA A 173 5.56 6.53 -20.91
CA ALA A 173 6.15 5.46 -20.10
C ALA A 173 6.93 6.02 -18.91
N ALA A 174 7.79 7.01 -19.14
CA ALA A 174 8.56 7.67 -18.09
C ALA A 174 7.66 8.36 -17.05
N SER A 175 6.61 9.07 -17.50
CA SER A 175 5.61 9.66 -16.60
C SER A 175 4.82 8.59 -15.83
N LEU A 176 4.43 7.48 -16.47
CA LEU A 176 3.67 6.42 -15.84
C LEU A 176 4.47 5.71 -14.73
N VAL A 177 5.78 5.51 -14.92
CA VAL A 177 6.68 5.00 -13.87
C VAL A 177 6.59 5.87 -12.62
N GLN A 178 6.60 7.20 -12.77
CA GLN A 178 6.48 8.15 -11.65
C GLN A 178 5.07 8.13 -11.03
N VAL A 179 4.02 8.06 -11.85
CA VAL A 179 2.62 7.99 -11.38
C VAL A 179 2.37 6.75 -10.53
N LEU A 180 2.97 5.61 -10.88
CA LEU A 180 2.81 4.36 -10.15
C LEU A 180 3.78 4.23 -8.95
N GLN A 181 4.86 5.01 -8.91
CA GLN A 181 5.85 5.01 -7.83
C GLN A 181 5.26 5.09 -6.41
N PRO A 182 4.29 5.97 -6.08
CA PRO A 182 3.73 6.01 -4.73
C PRO A 182 3.03 4.71 -4.30
N ILE A 183 2.56 3.89 -5.25
CA ILE A 183 1.98 2.57 -4.96
C ILE A 183 3.11 1.55 -4.71
N VAL A 184 4.19 1.63 -5.49
CA VAL A 184 5.42 0.83 -5.29
C VAL A 184 5.97 1.06 -3.89
N ASP A 185 6.17 2.33 -3.53
CA ASP A 185 6.73 2.72 -2.25
C ASP A 185 5.84 2.24 -1.09
N ALA A 186 4.53 2.47 -1.16
CA ALA A 186 3.59 2.01 -0.15
C ALA A 186 3.61 0.48 0.02
N THR A 187 3.70 -0.26 -1.09
CA THR A 187 3.71 -1.73 -1.07
C THR A 187 5.05 -2.28 -0.57
N ALA A 188 6.17 -1.65 -0.94
CA ALA A 188 7.51 -2.01 -0.47
C ALA A 188 7.65 -1.72 1.04
N ASP A 189 7.17 -0.57 1.51
CA ASP A 189 7.12 -0.25 2.93
C ASP A 189 6.21 -1.21 3.71
N PHE A 190 5.09 -1.64 3.13
CA PHE A 190 4.21 -2.63 3.76
C PHE A 190 4.87 -4.02 3.83
N SER A 191 5.59 -4.40 2.77
CA SER A 191 6.24 -5.73 2.65
C SER A 191 7.56 -5.85 3.40
N SER A 192 8.28 -4.74 3.58
CA SER A 192 9.57 -4.70 4.31
C SER A 192 9.38 -4.72 5.82
N GLN A 193 8.22 -4.32 6.32
CA GLN A 193 7.87 -4.50 7.72
C GLN A 193 7.78 -6.00 8.01
N ARG A 194 8.49 -6.44 9.06
CA ARG A 194 8.44 -7.83 9.54
C ARG A 194 7.00 -8.31 9.74
N TYR A 195 6.09 -7.37 10.05
CA TYR A 195 4.65 -7.56 10.07
C TYR A 195 4.00 -6.29 9.51
N GLY A 196 3.27 -6.38 8.40
CA GLY A 196 2.53 -5.24 7.83
C GLY A 196 1.52 -4.72 8.85
N ALA A 197 1.79 -3.57 9.45
CA ALA A 197 0.95 -3.05 10.51
C ALA A 197 -0.30 -2.41 9.91
N ILE A 198 -1.48 -2.89 10.31
CA ILE A 198 -2.78 -2.32 9.91
C ILE A 198 -2.87 -0.80 10.18
N SER A 199 -2.07 -0.28 11.11
CA SER A 199 -1.96 1.15 11.41
C SER A 199 -1.41 2.00 10.26
N THR A 200 -0.65 1.42 9.32
CA THR A 200 -0.09 2.15 8.18
C THR A 200 -1.06 2.26 7.00
N VAL A 201 -2.14 1.48 6.98
CA VAL A 201 -3.05 1.39 5.83
C VAL A 201 -3.62 2.76 5.45
N VAL A 202 -4.17 3.48 6.43
CA VAL A 202 -4.72 4.82 6.21
C VAL A 202 -3.63 5.81 5.78
N SER A 203 -2.45 5.73 6.40
CA SER A 203 -1.31 6.60 6.06
C SER A 203 -0.87 6.43 4.61
N PHE A 204 -0.84 5.20 4.11
CA PHE A 204 -0.46 4.90 2.74
C PHE A 204 -1.51 5.37 1.75
N LEU A 205 -2.80 5.17 2.04
CA LEU A 205 -3.87 5.70 1.21
C LEU A 205 -3.76 7.23 1.07
N CYS A 206 -3.63 7.96 2.18
CA CYS A 206 -3.53 9.42 2.15
C CYS A 206 -2.24 9.91 1.47
N GLY A 207 -1.09 9.29 1.77
CA GLY A 207 0.17 9.70 1.15
C GLY A 207 0.20 9.40 -0.36
N THR A 208 -0.31 8.24 -0.79
CA THR A 208 -0.49 7.92 -2.22
C THR A 208 -1.44 8.91 -2.89
N GLU A 209 -2.55 9.27 -2.25
CA GLU A 209 -3.49 10.28 -2.77
C GLU A 209 -2.79 11.61 -3.03
N GLN A 210 -2.02 12.10 -2.07
CA GLN A 210 -1.35 13.39 -2.16
C GLN A 210 -0.30 13.44 -3.26
N ILE A 211 0.46 12.36 -3.46
CA ILE A 211 1.46 12.27 -4.54
C ILE A 211 0.78 12.13 -5.91
N LEU A 212 -0.29 11.35 -6.02
CA LEU A 212 -1.03 11.25 -7.29
C LEU A 212 -1.61 12.59 -7.74
N ARG A 213 -2.04 13.43 -6.79
CA ARG A 213 -2.52 14.79 -7.10
C ARG A 213 -1.46 15.65 -7.77
N SER A 214 -0.18 15.56 -7.39
CA SER A 214 0.88 16.32 -8.07
C SER A 214 1.16 15.82 -9.49
N HIS A 215 0.74 14.60 -9.82
CA HIS A 215 0.88 14.04 -11.17
C HIS A 215 -0.36 14.27 -12.06
N CYS A 216 -1.45 14.84 -11.54
CA CYS A 216 -2.64 15.14 -12.33
C CYS A 216 -2.40 16.21 -13.41
N ASP A 217 -1.40 17.08 -13.22
CA ASP A 217 -1.09 18.19 -14.11
C ASP A 217 -0.08 17.81 -15.21
N ILE A 218 0.36 16.55 -15.27
CA ILE A 218 1.20 16.06 -16.36
C ILE A 218 0.42 16.19 -17.69
N GLU A 219 1.01 16.90 -18.65
CA GLU A 219 0.40 17.16 -19.97
C GLU A 219 0.59 15.98 -20.95
N ASN A 220 0.25 14.77 -20.53
CA ASN A 220 0.20 13.57 -21.38
C ASN A 220 -0.81 12.54 -20.83
N GLU A 221 -0.90 11.38 -21.47
CA GLU A 221 -1.84 10.31 -21.12
C GLU A 221 -1.58 9.70 -19.73
N ALA A 222 -0.38 9.81 -19.18
CA ALA A 222 -0.10 9.41 -17.80
C ALA A 222 -0.71 10.38 -16.78
N GLY A 223 -0.87 11.67 -17.11
CA GLY A 223 -1.60 12.63 -16.27
C GLY A 223 -3.10 12.29 -16.19
N LEU A 224 -3.69 11.88 -17.31
CA LEU A 224 -5.06 11.33 -17.32
C LEU A 224 -5.15 10.03 -16.50
N PHE A 225 -4.16 9.14 -16.67
CA PHE A 225 -4.07 7.93 -15.85
C PHE A 225 -4.02 8.25 -14.37
N SER A 226 -3.23 9.25 -13.95
CA SER A 226 -3.15 9.68 -12.54
C SER A 226 -4.50 10.18 -12.00
N LYS A 227 -5.24 10.98 -12.79
CA LYS A 227 -6.59 11.46 -12.43
C LYS A 227 -7.56 10.31 -12.22
N ASN A 228 -7.57 9.35 -13.15
CA ASN A 228 -8.45 8.18 -13.10
C ASN A 228 -8.05 7.24 -11.94
N LEU A 229 -6.75 7.04 -11.72
CA LEU A 229 -6.23 6.25 -10.59
C LEU A 229 -6.60 6.88 -9.25
N LEU A 230 -6.44 8.19 -9.12
CA LEU A 230 -6.83 8.95 -7.93
C LEU A 230 -8.33 8.78 -7.64
N TRP A 231 -9.19 8.88 -8.65
CA TRP A 231 -10.62 8.67 -8.52
C TRP A 231 -10.97 7.22 -8.11
N SER A 232 -10.34 6.25 -8.78
CA SER A 232 -10.49 4.82 -8.54
C SER A 232 -10.06 4.41 -7.12
N LEU A 233 -8.99 5.03 -6.59
CA LEU A 233 -8.56 4.82 -5.22
C LEU A 233 -9.52 5.45 -4.22
N LYS A 234 -9.92 6.71 -4.44
CA LYS A 234 -10.85 7.41 -3.54
C LYS A 234 -12.19 6.74 -3.39
N SER A 235 -12.74 6.17 -4.46
CA SER A 235 -13.99 5.41 -4.37
C SER A 235 -13.88 4.15 -3.49
N ARG A 236 -12.65 3.67 -3.24
CA ARG A 236 -12.34 2.52 -2.38
C ARG A 236 -11.88 2.91 -0.98
N PHE A 237 -11.51 4.17 -0.72
CA PHE A 237 -11.09 4.64 0.61
C PHE A 237 -12.13 4.41 1.71
N PRO A 238 -13.44 4.64 1.48
CA PRO A 238 -14.45 4.37 2.49
C PRO A 238 -14.40 2.94 3.04
N LEU A 239 -13.99 1.96 2.21
CA LEU A 239 -13.87 0.56 2.62
C LEU A 239 -12.86 0.34 3.76
N PHE A 240 -11.86 1.22 3.90
CA PHE A 240 -10.88 1.18 4.98
C PHE A 240 -11.23 2.13 6.13
N MET A 241 -11.77 3.30 5.80
CA MET A 241 -12.07 4.35 6.78
C MET A 241 -13.33 4.04 7.60
N GLU A 242 -14.32 3.37 7.01
CA GLU A 242 -15.55 2.92 7.69
C GLU A 242 -15.33 1.70 8.58
N GLN A 243 -14.31 0.88 8.29
CA GLN A 243 -13.89 -0.19 9.20
C GLN A 243 -13.23 0.43 10.44
N LYS A 244 -13.67 0.00 11.63
CA LYS A 244 -13.12 0.55 12.88
C LYS A 244 -11.67 0.09 13.10
N GLU A 245 -11.28 -1.06 12.58
CA GLU A 245 -9.99 -1.70 12.86
C GLU A 245 -8.81 -0.89 12.30
N PRO A 246 -8.77 -0.49 11.01
CA PRO A 246 -7.68 0.34 10.50
C PRO A 246 -7.61 1.70 11.18
N MET A 247 -8.77 2.31 11.48
CA MET A 247 -8.85 3.58 12.18
C MET A 247 -8.30 3.49 13.60
N LEU A 248 -8.76 2.52 14.39
CA LEU A 248 -8.28 2.31 15.77
C LEU A 248 -6.80 1.95 15.79
N ALA A 249 -6.33 1.16 14.84
CA ALA A 249 -4.91 0.82 14.73
C ALA A 249 -4.06 2.05 14.43
N MET A 250 -4.45 2.88 13.46
CA MET A 250 -3.78 4.14 13.13
C MET A 250 -3.76 5.09 14.33
N LEU A 251 -4.90 5.27 15.01
CA LEU A 251 -5.01 6.18 16.14
C LEU A 251 -4.09 5.77 17.30
N ARG A 252 -3.96 4.46 17.56
CA ARG A 252 -3.11 3.91 18.60
C ARG A 252 -1.63 3.85 18.23
N ASP A 253 -1.29 4.13 16.99
CA ASP A 253 0.09 4.18 16.55
C ASP A 253 0.65 5.59 16.83
N PRO A 254 1.62 5.75 17.74
CA PRO A 254 2.17 7.06 18.08
C PRO A 254 2.91 7.72 16.92
N ARG A 255 3.16 7.01 15.81
CA ARG A 255 3.71 7.57 14.57
C ARG A 255 2.66 8.28 13.72
N PHE A 256 1.38 7.96 13.90
CA PHE A 256 0.29 8.47 13.05
C PHE A 256 -0.80 9.18 13.85
N LYS A 257 -1.31 8.58 14.93
CA LYS A 257 -2.41 9.12 15.73
C LYS A 257 -3.58 9.54 14.83
N SER A 258 -4.03 10.80 14.93
CA SER A 258 -5.14 11.33 14.13
C SER A 258 -4.68 12.14 12.91
N ILE A 259 -3.42 12.07 12.47
CA ILE A 259 -2.90 12.99 11.43
C ILE A 259 -3.61 12.90 10.09
N PHE A 260 -4.13 11.71 9.74
CA PHE A 260 -4.83 11.46 8.48
C PHE A 260 -6.34 11.64 8.57
N CYS A 261 -6.85 12.11 9.70
CA CYS A 261 -8.24 12.57 9.81
C CYS A 261 -8.27 14.03 9.31
N ILE A 262 -8.56 14.16 8.00
CA ILE A 262 -8.35 15.39 7.21
C ILE A 262 -9.40 16.46 7.58
N ASP A 263 -10.64 16.05 7.86
CA ASP A 263 -11.68 16.96 8.32
C ASP A 263 -12.04 16.77 9.80
N SER A 264 -12.76 17.76 10.33
CA SER A 264 -13.18 17.78 11.74
C SER A 264 -14.19 16.68 12.07
N PHE A 265 -14.94 16.20 11.09
CA PHE A 265 -15.92 15.14 11.27
C PHE A 265 -15.21 13.79 11.46
N ASP A 266 -14.23 13.47 10.61
CA ASP A 266 -13.37 12.30 10.70
C ASP A 266 -12.59 12.27 12.01
N GLN A 267 -12.06 13.42 12.45
CA GLN A 267 -11.38 13.49 13.75
C GLN A 267 -12.32 13.22 14.91
N THR A 268 -13.52 13.81 14.90
CA THR A 268 -14.51 13.61 15.96
C THR A 268 -14.91 12.14 16.03
N ARG A 269 -15.24 11.54 14.87
CA ARG A 269 -15.58 10.13 14.75
C ARG A 269 -14.45 9.22 15.22
N ALA A 270 -13.21 9.52 14.82
CA ALA A 270 -12.03 8.77 15.22
C ALA A 270 -11.81 8.80 16.75
N VAL A 271 -11.95 9.98 17.37
CA VAL A 271 -11.85 10.12 18.83
C VAL A 271 -12.98 9.38 19.53
N GLU A 272 -14.22 9.53 19.07
CA GLU A 272 -15.39 8.83 19.63
C GLU A 272 -15.23 7.31 19.56
N LEU A 273 -14.74 6.79 18.43
CA LEU A 273 -14.43 5.37 18.26
C LEU A 273 -13.39 4.89 19.28
N LEU A 274 -12.31 5.65 19.48
CA LEU A 274 -11.27 5.30 20.44
C LEU A 274 -11.78 5.37 21.90
N VAL A 275 -12.58 6.38 22.24
CA VAL A 275 -13.21 6.53 23.56
C VAL A 275 -14.16 5.37 23.83
N ALA A 276 -14.98 4.97 22.87
CA ALA A 276 -15.88 3.83 22.99
C ALA A 276 -15.09 2.54 23.25
N GLU A 277 -14.05 2.28 22.47
CA GLU A 277 -13.21 1.09 22.60
C GLU A 277 -12.46 1.03 23.95
N VAL A 278 -11.93 2.15 24.43
CA VAL A 278 -11.30 2.23 25.77
C VAL A 278 -12.34 1.98 26.86
N SER A 279 -13.53 2.56 26.74
CA SER A 279 -14.59 2.41 27.74
C SER A 279 -15.07 0.97 27.86
N VAL A 280 -15.22 0.24 26.74
CA VAL A 280 -15.53 -1.19 26.74
C VAL A 280 -14.44 -1.99 27.46
N ARG A 281 -13.16 -1.70 27.18
CA ARG A 281 -12.04 -2.43 27.82
C ARG A 281 -11.91 -2.13 29.30
N CYS A 282 -12.05 -0.87 29.73
CA CYS A 282 -11.99 -0.53 31.14
C CYS A 282 -13.12 -1.20 31.94
N ALA A 283 -14.32 -1.31 31.37
CA ALA A 283 -15.43 -2.05 31.98
C ALA A 283 -15.17 -3.56 32.13
N CYS A 284 -14.20 -4.12 31.38
CA CYS A 284 -13.80 -5.51 31.49
C CYS A 284 -12.60 -5.74 32.44
N VAL A 285 -11.95 -4.68 32.95
CA VAL A 285 -10.65 -4.74 33.67
C VAL A 285 -10.75 -4.18 35.09
N ASP A 286 -11.87 -4.34 35.80
CA ASP A 286 -11.95 -4.01 37.24
C ASP A 286 -11.03 -4.93 38.08
N SER A 287 -9.73 -4.63 38.08
CA SER A 287 -8.73 -4.98 39.10
C SER A 287 -7.53 -4.02 38.94
N PRO A 288 -6.96 -3.48 40.04
CA PRO A 288 -6.11 -2.30 39.97
C PRO A 288 -4.66 -2.66 39.62
N SER A 289 -4.07 -1.96 38.65
CA SER A 289 -2.63 -2.05 38.37
C SER A 289 -1.96 -0.68 38.27
N GLU A 290 -0.74 -0.66 38.79
CA GLU A 290 0.03 0.47 39.32
C GLU A 290 0.46 1.54 38.31
N GLN A 291 0.58 2.78 38.82
CA GLN A 291 1.06 3.95 38.10
C GLN A 291 2.55 3.83 37.72
N PHE A 292 2.85 3.88 36.42
CA PHE A 292 4.21 4.01 35.91
C PHE A 292 4.57 5.48 35.64
N LYS A 293 5.67 5.96 36.22
CA LYS A 293 6.32 7.23 35.83
C LYS A 293 7.23 7.01 34.61
N ARG A 294 7.14 7.86 33.59
CA ARG A 294 8.08 7.89 32.45
C ARG A 294 8.82 9.23 32.40
N GLN A 295 10.14 9.15 32.16
CA GLN A 295 11.09 10.25 31.97
C GLN A 295 10.87 11.01 30.66
N GLU A 296 11.08 12.34 30.71
CA GLU A 296 11.06 13.26 29.58
C GLU A 296 12.38 13.21 28.78
N LEU A 297 12.29 13.29 27.45
CA LEU A 297 13.41 13.58 26.56
C LEU A 297 13.04 14.71 25.59
N SER A 298 14.03 15.57 25.32
CA SER A 298 13.97 16.92 24.74
C SER A 298 13.64 17.01 23.23
N GLU A 299 13.16 18.21 22.85
CA GLU A 299 12.66 18.66 21.54
C GLU A 299 13.64 18.54 20.35
N PRO A 300 13.12 18.39 19.10
CA PRO A 300 13.93 18.57 17.89
C PRO A 300 13.74 19.96 17.23
N PRO A 301 14.72 20.41 16.41
CA PRO A 301 14.75 21.72 15.79
C PRO A 301 14.01 21.77 14.43
N THR A 302 13.76 23.00 13.99
CA THR A 302 13.00 23.39 12.79
C THR A 302 13.81 23.37 11.48
N SER A 303 13.07 23.23 10.35
CA SER A 303 13.37 23.60 8.93
C SER A 303 13.63 22.42 7.96
N PRO A 304 13.59 22.61 6.62
CA PRO A 304 12.81 23.49 5.73
C PRO A 304 11.95 22.69 4.71
N LYS A 305 11.16 23.37 3.86
CA LYS A 305 10.29 22.76 2.82
C LYS A 305 11.10 21.94 1.80
N LYS A 306 10.93 20.61 1.79
CA LYS A 306 11.41 19.70 0.73
C LYS A 306 10.27 19.33 -0.23
N SER A 307 10.65 19.11 -1.49
CA SER A 307 9.80 18.46 -2.50
C SER A 307 9.40 17.07 -2.01
N LEU A 308 8.13 16.71 -2.13
CA LEU A 308 7.57 15.42 -1.69
C LEU A 308 8.01 14.33 -2.67
N GLN A 309 8.90 13.42 -2.25
CA GLN A 309 9.38 12.34 -3.13
C GLN A 309 8.80 10.97 -2.78
N THR A 310 8.40 10.73 -1.53
CA THR A 310 7.82 9.44 -1.11
C THR A 310 6.54 9.60 -0.27
N VAL A 311 5.73 8.53 -0.22
CA VAL A 311 4.54 8.43 0.65
C VAL A 311 4.91 8.77 2.09
N CYS A 312 6.09 8.35 2.51
CA CYS A 312 6.65 8.50 3.85
C CYS A 312 6.98 9.95 4.22
N GLU A 313 7.63 10.68 3.32
CA GLU A 313 7.91 12.11 3.52
C GLU A 313 6.63 12.94 3.54
N THR A 314 5.62 12.49 2.79
CA THR A 314 4.29 13.11 2.78
C THR A 314 3.60 12.97 4.13
N VAL A 315 3.67 11.79 4.75
CA VAL A 315 3.21 11.55 6.12
C VAL A 315 3.90 12.48 7.12
N GLU A 316 5.22 12.60 7.04
CA GLU A 316 6.02 13.44 7.94
C GLU A 316 5.72 14.94 7.76
N LEU A 317 5.45 15.38 6.53
CA LEU A 317 5.04 16.75 6.26
C LEU A 317 3.64 17.05 6.83
N LEU A 318 2.66 16.17 6.64
CA LEU A 318 1.30 16.35 7.19
C LEU A 318 1.32 16.40 8.73
N ALA A 319 2.21 15.64 9.36
CA ALA A 319 2.43 15.68 10.80
C ALA A 319 2.92 17.06 11.31
N SER A 320 3.71 17.78 10.51
CA SER A 320 4.28 19.08 10.91
C SER A 320 3.29 20.26 10.88
N GLN A 321 2.06 20.06 10.41
CA GLN A 321 1.09 21.13 10.12
C GLN A 321 -0.08 21.26 11.12
N LYS A 322 -0.07 20.56 12.27
CA LYS A 322 -1.20 20.56 13.22
C LYS A 322 -1.13 21.64 14.32
N ILE A 323 -2.31 22.17 14.67
CA ILE A 323 -2.59 23.10 15.78
C ILE A 323 -3.51 22.37 16.80
N PRO A 324 -3.26 22.45 18.12
CA PRO A 324 -4.04 21.71 19.13
C PRO A 324 -5.30 22.47 19.62
N ARG A 325 -6.42 21.77 19.91
CA ARG A 325 -7.63 22.30 20.63
C ARG A 325 -8.42 21.23 21.44
N ASN A 326 -9.32 21.70 22.34
CA ASN A 326 -9.76 21.13 23.65
C ASN A 326 -11.05 20.26 23.73
N ASN A 327 -11.00 19.25 24.66
CA ASN A 327 -11.94 18.55 25.61
C ASN A 327 -13.41 18.18 25.28
N PRO A 328 -13.94 16.95 25.64
CA PRO A 328 -14.41 16.61 27.03
C PRO A 328 -14.55 15.11 27.51
N ARG A 329 -14.56 14.83 28.86
CA ARG A 329 -14.73 13.56 29.69
C ARG A 329 -13.44 12.85 30.19
N PRO A 330 -13.41 12.12 31.33
CA PRO A 330 -12.15 11.60 31.92
C PRO A 330 -11.36 10.63 31.02
N ASN A 331 -12.00 9.62 30.41
CA ASN A 331 -11.34 8.77 29.41
C ASN A 331 -10.91 9.56 28.15
N SER A 332 -11.64 10.63 27.82
CA SER A 332 -11.24 11.52 26.72
C SER A 332 -9.99 12.33 27.05
N GLN A 333 -9.73 12.66 28.32
CA GLN A 333 -8.60 13.51 28.68
C GLN A 333 -7.28 12.78 28.47
N GLU A 334 -7.21 11.50 28.84
CA GLU A 334 -6.04 10.67 28.56
C GLU A 334 -5.86 10.43 27.06
N ILE A 335 -6.95 10.12 26.34
CA ILE A 335 -6.92 9.98 24.88
C ILE A 335 -6.46 11.28 24.22
N GLN A 336 -7.00 12.42 24.63
CA GLN A 336 -6.65 13.72 24.08
C GLN A 336 -5.20 14.08 24.40
N LYS A 337 -4.73 13.76 25.61
CA LYS A 337 -3.32 13.92 26.00
C LYS A 337 -2.42 13.10 25.08
N TYR A 338 -2.71 11.83 24.90
CA TYR A 338 -1.97 10.94 23.99
C TYR A 338 -2.00 11.44 22.54
N LEU A 339 -3.17 11.88 22.04
CA LEU A 339 -3.32 12.42 20.68
C LEU A 339 -2.55 13.73 20.48
N ASN A 340 -2.36 14.52 21.55
CA ASN A 340 -1.60 15.78 21.55
C ASN A 340 -0.10 15.61 21.80
N GLU A 341 0.36 14.45 22.30
CA GLU A 341 1.79 14.18 22.43
C GLU A 341 2.47 14.25 21.05
N PRO A 342 3.76 14.62 20.97
CA PRO A 342 4.52 14.58 19.73
C PRO A 342 4.47 13.19 19.08
N LEU A 343 4.54 13.15 17.75
CA LEU A 343 4.71 11.90 17.03
C LEU A 343 6.13 11.39 17.22
N ILE A 344 6.29 10.07 17.20
CA ILE A 344 7.61 9.44 17.21
C ILE A 344 8.07 9.13 15.78
N PRO A 345 9.39 9.06 15.52
CA PRO A 345 9.92 8.69 14.20
C PRO A 345 9.44 7.29 13.76
N ARG A 346 9.19 7.10 12.46
CA ARG A 346 8.75 5.79 11.93
C ARG A 346 9.76 4.66 12.11
N SER A 347 11.05 5.00 12.18
CA SER A 347 12.16 4.07 12.44
C SER A 347 12.13 3.50 13.87
N THR A 348 11.33 4.07 14.77
CA THR A 348 11.18 3.56 16.14
C THR A 348 10.46 2.22 16.09
N THR A 349 11.13 1.16 16.59
CA THR A 349 10.50 -0.15 16.76
C THR A 349 9.59 -0.09 17.99
N LEU A 350 8.31 -0.42 17.81
CA LEU A 350 7.29 -0.42 18.87
C LEU A 350 7.23 -1.74 19.65
#